data_AF-A0A4V2G7R7-F1
#
_entry.id   AF-A0A4V2G7R7-F1
#
_cell.length_a   1.000
_cell.length_b   1.000
_cell.length_c   1.000
_cell.angle_alpha   90.00
_cell.angle_beta   90.00
_cell.angle_gamma   90.00
#
_symmetry.space_group_name_H-M   'P 1'
#
loop_
_entity.id
_entity.type
_entity.pdbx_description
1 polymer ?
#
loop_
_entity_poly.entity_id
_entity_poly.type
_entity_poly.pdbx_seq_one_letter_code
_entity_poly.pdbx_strand_id
1 'polypeptide(L)'
;MPTAPAARRRRLVLLVALSVVFLAASIGPLTKLANASALGCGAAKGAYVFVRPSGANGLGHVGWGYRTTCGDSYSFGSVENPHGKPHIKAGADNGSWRQNGTESQMLSAMRSRGYLSYKSTTASSSRFDPGPANSAAAAAAGRGYAVIGNNCADAVWDVLHAYGVPDLPYLQLHPAPNNWYGNLGHTTHVDWSASTGL
;
A
#
# COMPACT_ATOMS: atom_id res chain seq x y z
N MET A 1 21.48 -24.20 -86.10
CA MET A 1 20.83 -25.48 -85.71
C MET A 1 19.91 -25.21 -84.52
N PRO A 2 18.66 -25.72 -84.54
CA PRO A 2 17.60 -25.43 -83.58
C PRO A 2 17.56 -26.46 -82.43
N THR A 3 16.96 -26.08 -81.30
CA THR A 3 15.88 -26.85 -80.62
C THR A 3 15.20 -25.96 -79.57
N ALA A 4 13.88 -25.94 -79.65
CA ALA A 4 12.89 -25.23 -78.82
C ALA A 4 12.48 -26.11 -77.59
N PRO A 5 11.33 -25.89 -76.90
CA PRO A 5 10.94 -24.75 -76.05
C PRO A 5 10.24 -25.17 -74.70
N ALA A 6 9.69 -24.14 -74.01
CA ALA A 6 8.55 -24.13 -73.05
C ALA A 6 8.87 -24.48 -71.57
N ALA A 7 8.23 -23.91 -70.54
CA ALA A 7 6.93 -23.22 -70.40
C ALA A 7 7.01 -22.13 -69.29
N ARG A 8 6.49 -20.91 -69.47
CA ARG A 8 5.11 -20.41 -69.18
C ARG A 8 4.59 -20.69 -67.75
N ARG A 9 4.43 -19.65 -66.92
CA ARG A 9 3.13 -18.95 -66.66
C ARG A 9 3.17 -18.00 -65.44
N ARG A 10 2.69 -16.76 -65.69
CA ARG A 10 1.71 -15.95 -64.92
C ARG A 10 2.20 -15.40 -63.55
N ARG A 11 1.89 -14.19 -63.08
CA ARG A 11 0.87 -13.16 -63.42
C ARG A 11 1.25 -11.86 -62.67
N LEU A 12 0.77 -10.73 -63.24
CA LEU A 12 0.42 -9.43 -62.61
C LEU A 12 0.74 -9.25 -61.11
N VAL A 13 1.49 -8.20 -60.78
CA VAL A 13 1.43 -7.55 -59.47
C VAL A 13 0.63 -6.26 -59.65
N LEU A 14 -0.58 -6.26 -59.09
CA LEU A 14 -1.46 -5.10 -58.99
C LEU A 14 -0.94 -4.13 -57.92
N LEU A 15 -1.00 -2.84 -58.23
CA LEU A 15 -1.00 -1.74 -57.26
C LEU A 15 -2.21 -1.85 -56.34
N VAL A 16 -2.00 -1.83 -55.02
CA VAL A 16 -3.04 -1.50 -54.04
C VAL A 16 -2.44 -0.55 -53.01
N ALA A 17 -2.79 0.73 -53.11
CA ALA A 17 -2.68 1.68 -52.03
C ALA A 17 -3.75 1.36 -50.99
N LEU A 18 -3.34 1.04 -49.76
CA LEU A 18 -4.27 0.82 -48.65
C LEU A 18 -4.17 1.98 -47.67
N SER A 19 -5.21 2.81 -47.70
CA SER A 19 -5.51 3.88 -46.76
C SER A 19 -5.67 3.29 -45.35
N VAL A 20 -4.81 3.71 -44.42
CA VAL A 20 -4.99 3.39 -43.00
C VAL A 20 -5.96 4.41 -42.40
N VAL A 21 -7.25 4.05 -42.39
CA VAL A 21 -8.24 4.68 -41.52
C VAL A 21 -8.12 3.99 -40.17
N PHE A 22 -7.43 4.62 -39.21
CA PHE A 22 -7.47 4.16 -37.83
C PHE A 22 -8.78 4.61 -37.19
N LEU A 23 -9.61 3.61 -36.93
CA LEU A 23 -10.88 3.69 -36.22
C LEU A 23 -10.63 4.18 -34.79
N ALA A 24 -11.02 5.41 -34.47
CA ALA A 24 -11.10 5.90 -33.10
C ALA A 24 -12.31 5.26 -32.39
N ALA A 25 -12.16 3.99 -31.98
CA ALA A 25 -13.16 3.27 -31.20
C ALA A 25 -13.04 3.63 -29.71
N SER A 26 -13.80 4.65 -29.30
CA SER A 26 -14.49 4.79 -28.01
C SER A 26 -13.84 4.14 -26.76
N ILE A 27 -12.92 4.87 -26.11
CA ILE A 27 -12.41 4.57 -24.75
C ILE A 27 -13.35 5.13 -23.65
N GLY A 28 -14.50 5.71 -24.04
CA GLY A 28 -15.37 6.51 -23.18
C GLY A 28 -16.14 5.83 -22.03
N PRO A 29 -16.54 4.53 -22.09
CA PRO A 29 -17.37 3.95 -21.02
C PRO A 29 -16.57 3.30 -19.87
N LEU A 30 -15.33 2.88 -20.09
CA LEU A 30 -14.52 2.21 -19.04
C LEU A 30 -13.99 3.19 -17.98
N THR A 31 -13.67 4.41 -18.39
CA THR A 31 -13.21 5.47 -17.45
C THR A 31 -14.34 6.02 -16.57
N LYS A 32 -15.60 5.99 -17.06
CA LYS A 32 -16.77 6.44 -16.27
C LYS A 32 -17.15 5.47 -15.15
N LEU A 33 -16.98 4.17 -15.35
CA LEU A 33 -17.31 3.16 -14.31
C LEU A 33 -16.31 3.17 -13.15
N ALA A 34 -15.01 3.34 -13.44
CA ALA A 34 -13.99 3.47 -12.39
C ALA A 34 -14.19 4.71 -11.50
N ASN A 35 -14.71 5.81 -12.06
CA ASN A 35 -15.02 7.02 -11.29
C ASN A 35 -16.27 6.88 -10.40
N ALA A 36 -17.26 6.06 -10.77
CA ALA A 36 -18.46 5.87 -9.97
C ALA A 36 -18.18 5.03 -8.71
N SER A 37 -17.31 4.03 -8.78
CA SER A 37 -16.90 3.22 -7.62
C SER A 37 -16.11 4.03 -6.58
N ALA A 38 -15.32 5.01 -7.04
CA ALA A 38 -14.53 5.88 -6.17
C ALA A 38 -15.37 6.91 -5.39
N LEU A 39 -16.56 7.26 -5.91
CA LEU A 39 -17.53 8.16 -5.25
C LEU A 39 -18.46 7.43 -4.26
N GLY A 40 -18.67 6.12 -4.44
CA GLY A 40 -19.58 5.31 -3.61
C GLY A 40 -18.98 4.77 -2.30
N CYS A 41 -17.67 4.92 -2.10
CA CYS A 41 -16.95 4.39 -0.94
C CYS A 41 -17.23 5.15 0.37
N GLY A 42 -17.80 6.36 0.32
CA GLY A 42 -17.89 7.28 1.46
C GLY A 42 -16.51 7.71 1.99
N ALA A 43 -16.47 8.59 3.00
CA ALA A 43 -15.21 8.93 3.69
C ALA A 43 -14.56 7.64 4.19
N ALA A 44 -13.34 7.35 3.71
CA ALA A 44 -12.71 6.04 3.83
C ALA A 44 -12.59 5.61 5.29
N LYS A 45 -13.44 4.67 5.72
CA LYS A 45 -13.30 4.03 7.03
C LYS A 45 -12.16 3.02 6.97
N GLY A 46 -11.09 3.30 7.72
CA GLY A 46 -10.12 2.29 8.11
C GLY A 46 -8.69 2.58 7.66
N ALA A 47 -8.04 3.53 8.32
CA ALA A 47 -6.60 3.54 8.52
C ALA A 47 -6.31 3.17 9.97
N TYR A 48 -5.30 2.35 10.22
CA TYR A 48 -4.97 1.78 11.53
C TYR A 48 -3.50 1.99 11.82
N VAL A 49 -3.23 2.39 13.06
CA VAL A 49 -1.90 2.31 13.67
C VAL A 49 -1.98 1.29 14.78
N PHE A 50 -1.15 0.26 14.70
CA PHE A 50 -1.02 -0.74 15.76
C PHE A 50 0.21 -0.40 16.59
N VAL A 51 0.15 -0.63 17.90
CA VAL A 51 1.31 -0.43 18.79
C VAL A 51 1.64 -1.67 19.60
N ARG A 52 2.94 -1.94 19.72
CA ARG A 52 3.55 -2.91 20.63
C ARG A 52 4.43 -2.12 21.61
N PRO A 53 3.91 -1.76 22.80
CA PRO A 53 4.56 -0.81 23.69
C PRO A 53 5.94 -1.22 24.20
N SER A 54 6.17 -2.53 24.38
CA SER A 54 7.45 -3.09 24.82
C SER A 54 8.53 -3.11 23.74
N GLY A 55 8.18 -2.81 22.48
CA GLY A 55 9.13 -2.77 21.36
C GLY A 55 10.28 -1.78 21.59
N ALA A 56 11.44 -2.05 20.99
CA ALA A 56 12.63 -1.21 21.10
C ALA A 56 12.97 -0.80 22.55
N ASN A 57 13.02 -1.77 23.46
CA ASN A 57 13.29 -1.57 24.90
C ASN A 57 12.33 -0.54 25.56
N GLY A 58 11.05 -0.57 25.18
CA GLY A 58 10.02 0.29 25.76
C GLY A 58 9.81 1.63 25.05
N LEU A 59 10.60 1.97 24.02
CA LEU A 59 10.33 3.13 23.16
C LEU A 59 9.08 2.93 22.30
N GLY A 60 8.70 1.67 22.09
CA GLY A 60 7.54 1.27 21.30
C GLY A 60 7.92 0.71 19.95
N HIS A 61 6.93 0.11 19.31
CA HIS A 61 7.00 -0.35 17.93
C HIS A 61 5.62 -0.22 17.30
N VAL A 62 5.55 0.21 16.04
CA VAL A 62 4.28 0.47 15.36
C VAL A 62 4.15 -0.31 14.06
N GLY A 63 2.90 -0.57 13.67
CA GLY A 63 2.51 -1.18 12.41
C GLY A 63 1.35 -0.41 11.79
N TRP A 64 1.05 -0.67 10.53
CA TRP A 64 0.01 0.02 9.78
C TRP A 64 -1.04 -0.96 9.27
N GLY A 65 -2.24 -0.44 9.00
CA GLY A 65 -3.27 -1.09 8.21
C GLY A 65 -4.10 -0.05 7.47
N TYR A 66 -4.53 -0.34 6.26
CA TYR A 66 -5.46 0.53 5.52
C TYR A 66 -6.31 -0.27 4.55
N ARG A 67 -7.49 0.25 4.25
CA ARG A 67 -8.45 -0.37 3.34
C ARG A 67 -7.98 -0.26 1.89
N THR A 68 -8.11 -1.33 1.10
CA THR A 68 -7.66 -1.39 -0.30
C THR A 68 -8.80 -1.40 -1.31
N THR A 69 -10.04 -1.61 -0.87
CA THR A 69 -11.24 -1.58 -1.71
C THR A 69 -12.43 -1.00 -0.93
N CYS A 70 -13.56 -0.75 -1.60
CA CYS A 70 -14.81 -0.39 -0.90
C CYS A 70 -15.45 -1.56 -0.11
N GLY A 71 -14.88 -2.77 -0.17
CA GLY A 71 -15.29 -3.96 0.57
C GLY A 71 -14.41 -4.23 1.79
N ASP A 72 -14.57 -5.38 2.43
CA ASP A 72 -13.76 -5.80 3.59
C ASP A 72 -12.39 -6.32 3.14
N SER A 73 -11.53 -5.41 2.67
CA SER A 73 -10.18 -5.74 2.23
C SER A 73 -9.19 -4.67 2.67
N TYR A 74 -8.10 -5.13 3.28
CA TYR A 74 -7.08 -4.33 3.93
C TYR A 74 -5.68 -4.80 3.52
N SER A 75 -4.75 -3.87 3.49
CA SER A 75 -3.31 -4.12 3.43
C SER A 75 -2.69 -3.65 4.73
N PHE A 76 -1.87 -4.49 5.36
CA PHE A 76 -1.30 -4.23 6.68
C PHE A 76 0.10 -4.84 6.84
N GLY A 77 0.89 -4.29 7.75
CA GLY A 77 2.29 -4.71 7.91
C GLY A 77 3.08 -3.94 8.98
N SER A 78 4.36 -4.27 9.08
CA SER A 78 5.37 -3.54 9.86
C SER A 78 6.77 -3.62 9.23
N VAL A 79 7.72 -2.82 9.72
CA VAL A 79 9.17 -2.96 9.51
C VAL A 79 9.80 -3.29 10.86
N GLU A 80 10.21 -4.54 11.08
CA GLU A 80 10.47 -5.08 12.44
C GLU A 80 11.89 -4.86 12.97
N ASN A 81 12.91 -4.73 12.11
CA ASN A 81 14.33 -4.78 12.50
C ASN A 81 14.64 -5.96 13.46
N PRO A 82 14.46 -7.22 13.02
CA PRO A 82 14.49 -8.40 13.89
C PRO A 82 15.84 -8.63 14.58
N HIS A 83 16.91 -8.04 14.04
CA HIS A 83 18.26 -8.14 14.59
C HIS A 83 18.64 -6.97 15.51
N GLY A 84 17.72 -6.03 15.78
CA GLY A 84 17.97 -4.88 16.65
C GLY A 84 19.13 -3.99 16.19
N LYS A 85 19.42 -3.96 14.88
CA LYS A 85 20.56 -3.20 14.35
C LYS A 85 20.23 -1.71 14.33
N PRO A 86 21.17 -0.83 14.73
CA PRO A 86 20.93 0.60 14.66
C PRO A 86 20.77 1.12 13.22
N HIS A 87 21.34 0.37 12.25
CA HIS A 87 21.28 0.68 10.83
C HIS A 87 21.28 -0.60 9.99
N ILE A 88 20.48 -0.62 8.94
CA ILE A 88 20.41 -1.66 7.89
C ILE A 88 20.46 -0.93 6.54
N LYS A 89 21.40 -1.32 5.67
CA LYS A 89 21.54 -0.72 4.34
C LYS A 89 20.28 -0.96 3.50
N ALA A 90 19.96 -0.04 2.61
CA ALA A 90 18.91 -0.24 1.61
C ALA A 90 19.14 -1.54 0.81
N GLY A 91 18.06 -2.24 0.50
CA GLY A 91 18.05 -3.55 -0.17
C GLY A 91 18.39 -4.75 0.74
N ALA A 92 18.86 -4.54 1.97
CA ALA A 92 19.02 -5.61 2.94
C ALA A 92 17.72 -5.86 3.73
N ASP A 93 17.58 -7.07 4.27
CA ASP A 93 16.42 -7.46 5.08
C ASP A 93 16.30 -6.58 6.34
N ASN A 94 15.25 -5.77 6.39
CA ASN A 94 14.88 -4.93 7.52
C ASN A 94 13.71 -5.52 8.34
N GLY A 95 13.31 -6.76 8.05
CA GLY A 95 12.15 -7.42 8.64
C GLY A 95 10.81 -6.81 8.23
N SER A 96 10.76 -6.13 7.08
CA SER A 96 9.48 -5.69 6.54
C SER A 96 8.61 -6.88 6.19
N TRP A 97 7.35 -6.83 6.58
CA TRP A 97 6.34 -7.77 6.17
C TRP A 97 5.06 -7.03 5.80
N ARG A 98 4.31 -7.63 4.86
CA ARG A 98 3.03 -7.10 4.39
C ARG A 98 2.10 -8.26 4.09
N GLN A 99 0.84 -8.11 4.46
CA GLN A 99 -0.23 -9.05 4.16
C GLN A 99 -1.47 -8.30 3.70
N ASN A 100 -2.35 -9.00 2.99
CA ASN A 100 -3.68 -8.52 2.65
C ASN A 100 -4.73 -9.47 3.24
N GLY A 101 -5.89 -8.95 3.61
CA GLY A 101 -6.98 -9.75 4.17
C GLY A 101 -8.19 -8.91 4.55
N THR A 102 -9.15 -9.53 5.23
CA THR A 102 -10.27 -8.84 5.87
C THR A 102 -9.82 -8.05 7.10
N GLU A 103 -10.67 -7.19 7.64
CA GLU A 103 -10.39 -6.47 8.90
C GLU A 103 -10.09 -7.47 10.03
N SER A 104 -10.91 -8.51 10.17
CA SER A 104 -10.71 -9.55 11.20
C SER A 104 -9.35 -10.25 11.05
N GLN A 105 -8.94 -10.57 9.82
CA GLN A 105 -7.63 -11.17 9.55
C GLN A 105 -6.49 -10.21 9.88
N MET A 106 -6.62 -8.92 9.55
CA MET A 106 -5.65 -7.88 9.92
C MET A 106 -5.49 -7.78 11.44
N LEU A 107 -6.59 -7.63 12.17
CA LEU A 107 -6.59 -7.51 13.63
C LEU A 107 -5.98 -8.76 14.28
N SER A 108 -6.36 -9.95 13.82
CA SER A 108 -5.80 -11.22 14.30
C SER A 108 -4.31 -11.34 14.04
N ALA A 109 -3.86 -11.00 12.83
CA ALA A 109 -2.46 -11.07 12.42
C ALA A 109 -1.56 -10.07 13.18
N MET A 110 -2.09 -8.90 13.53
CA MET A 110 -1.39 -7.93 14.38
C MET A 110 -1.33 -8.43 15.83
N ARG A 111 -2.46 -8.88 16.39
CA ARG A 111 -2.51 -9.41 17.76
C ARG A 111 -1.55 -10.59 17.95
N SER A 112 -1.48 -11.53 17.00
CA SER A 112 -0.57 -12.68 17.07
C SER A 112 0.91 -12.31 17.01
N ARG A 113 1.25 -11.11 16.52
CA ARG A 113 2.59 -10.53 16.50
C ARG A 113 2.91 -9.65 17.71
N GLY A 114 2.06 -9.71 18.73
CA GLY A 114 2.26 -9.03 20.01
C GLY A 114 1.91 -7.55 20.01
N TYR A 115 1.20 -7.05 18.98
CA TYR A 115 0.56 -5.74 19.07
C TYR A 115 -0.57 -5.81 20.10
N LEU A 116 -0.66 -4.81 20.97
CA LEU A 116 -1.55 -4.83 22.12
C LEU A 116 -2.72 -3.85 22.00
N SER A 117 -2.57 -2.82 21.18
CA SER A 117 -3.65 -1.87 20.93
C SER A 117 -3.52 -1.26 19.54
N TYR A 118 -4.59 -0.64 19.08
CA TYR A 118 -4.58 0.12 17.85
C TYR A 118 -5.45 1.37 17.94
N LYS A 119 -5.07 2.36 17.14
CA LYS A 119 -5.86 3.54 16.84
C LYS A 119 -6.35 3.44 15.41
N SER A 120 -7.63 3.70 15.16
CA SER A 120 -8.19 3.80 13.82
C SER A 120 -8.63 5.21 13.50
N THR A 121 -8.50 5.60 12.23
CA THR A 121 -8.93 6.90 11.70
C THR A 121 -9.40 6.76 10.26
N THR A 122 -9.77 7.87 9.63
CA THR A 122 -10.27 7.94 8.26
C THR A 122 -9.42 8.86 7.42
N ALA A 123 -9.25 8.54 6.13
CA ALA A 123 -8.66 9.48 5.19
C ALA A 123 -9.61 10.67 4.96
N SER A 124 -9.05 11.87 4.80
CA SER A 124 -9.84 13.09 4.56
C SER A 124 -10.20 13.32 3.09
N SER A 125 -9.66 12.50 2.19
CA SER A 125 -9.89 12.62 0.75
C SER A 125 -11.36 12.35 0.39
N SER A 126 -11.92 13.23 -0.45
CA SER A 126 -13.24 13.05 -1.07
C SER A 126 -13.29 11.89 -2.07
N ARG A 127 -12.11 11.39 -2.50
CA ARG A 127 -11.95 10.23 -3.37
C ARG A 127 -11.18 9.13 -2.64
N PHE A 128 -11.76 7.94 -2.60
CA PHE A 128 -11.05 6.75 -2.13
C PHE A 128 -9.97 6.34 -3.15
N ASP A 129 -8.70 6.41 -2.76
CA ASP A 129 -7.55 5.96 -3.57
C ASP A 129 -6.44 5.33 -2.68
N PRO A 130 -6.36 4.00 -2.61
CA PRO A 130 -5.31 3.31 -1.86
C PRO A 130 -4.00 3.13 -2.65
N GLY A 131 -3.94 3.55 -3.92
CA GLY A 131 -2.80 3.35 -4.82
C GLY A 131 -1.46 3.90 -4.27
N PRO A 132 -1.42 5.15 -3.78
CA PRO A 132 -0.20 5.70 -3.19
C PRO A 132 0.26 4.93 -1.94
N ALA A 133 -0.67 4.57 -1.04
CA ALA A 133 -0.36 3.77 0.15
C ALA A 133 0.16 2.37 -0.20
N ASN A 134 -0.38 1.75 -1.25
CA ASN A 134 0.11 0.47 -1.79
C ASN A 134 1.56 0.54 -2.24
N SER A 135 1.94 1.66 -2.85
CA SER A 135 3.31 1.91 -3.33
C SER A 135 4.26 2.14 -2.16
N ALA A 136 3.88 2.98 -1.18
CA ALA A 136 4.65 3.21 0.03
C ALA A 136 4.88 1.91 0.84
N ALA A 137 3.83 1.10 1.02
CA ALA A 137 3.91 -0.17 1.74
C ALA A 137 4.79 -1.20 1.00
N ALA A 138 4.80 -1.21 -0.33
CA ALA A 138 5.69 -2.08 -1.10
C ALA A 138 7.16 -1.64 -1.01
N ALA A 139 7.42 -0.33 -1.01
CA ALA A 139 8.77 0.22 -0.91
C ALA A 139 9.43 -0.02 0.47
N ALA A 140 8.62 -0.25 1.53
CA ALA A 140 9.10 -0.46 2.89
C ALA A 140 10.13 -1.60 3.05
N ALA A 141 10.06 -2.65 2.23
CA ALA A 141 11.02 -3.75 2.28
C ALA A 141 12.42 -3.37 1.76
N GLY A 142 12.49 -2.43 0.82
CA GLY A 142 13.75 -2.05 0.16
C GLY A 142 14.50 -0.88 0.83
N ARG A 143 13.86 -0.12 1.72
CA ARG A 143 14.40 1.14 2.24
C ARG A 143 15.52 1.00 3.27
N GLY A 144 15.81 -0.21 3.75
CA GLY A 144 16.73 -0.43 4.87
C GLY A 144 16.11 -0.02 6.21
N TYR A 145 16.94 0.37 7.17
CA TYR A 145 16.51 0.81 8.50
C TYR A 145 17.54 1.77 9.11
N ALA A 146 17.09 2.78 9.85
CA ALA A 146 17.89 3.57 10.78
C ALA A 146 17.05 3.95 11.98
N VAL A 147 17.65 3.99 13.18
CA VAL A 147 16.93 4.38 14.41
C VAL A 147 16.27 5.76 14.29
N ILE A 148 16.85 6.68 13.51
CA ILE A 148 16.33 8.03 13.26
C ILE A 148 16.04 8.19 11.77
N GLY A 149 14.81 8.59 11.43
CA GLY A 149 14.40 9.00 10.09
C GLY A 149 14.24 7.86 9.07
N ASN A 150 14.30 6.60 9.49
CA ASN A 150 14.07 5.43 8.64
C ASN A 150 13.71 4.18 9.47
N ASN A 151 12.74 4.28 10.37
CA ASN A 151 12.33 3.18 11.27
C ASN A 151 10.87 2.74 11.04
N CYS A 152 10.31 1.96 11.97
CA CYS A 152 8.93 1.48 11.91
C CYS A 152 7.91 2.63 11.91
N ALA A 153 8.15 3.71 12.66
CA ALA A 153 7.27 4.87 12.71
C ALA A 153 7.33 5.69 11.41
N ASP A 154 8.52 5.87 10.82
CA ASP A 154 8.65 6.48 9.49
C ASP A 154 7.89 5.68 8.43
N ALA A 155 8.01 4.34 8.45
CA ALA A 155 7.29 3.48 7.51
C ALA A 155 5.76 3.58 7.67
N VAL A 156 5.25 3.63 8.91
CA VAL A 156 3.81 3.85 9.16
C VAL A 156 3.39 5.24 8.68
N TRP A 157 4.16 6.28 9.00
CA TRP A 157 3.86 7.65 8.61
C TRP A 157 3.78 7.79 7.08
N ASP A 158 4.76 7.26 6.34
CA ASP A 158 4.78 7.32 4.89
C ASP A 158 3.55 6.64 4.26
N VAL A 159 3.16 5.47 4.78
CA VAL A 159 1.98 4.75 4.29
C VAL A 159 0.70 5.52 4.54
N LEU A 160 0.51 6.04 5.76
CA LEU A 160 -0.73 6.72 6.15
C LEU A 160 -0.83 8.11 5.55
N HIS A 161 0.29 8.82 5.41
CA HIS A 161 0.35 10.08 4.70
C HIS A 161 -0.01 9.88 3.22
N ALA A 162 0.56 8.86 2.57
CA ALA A 162 0.20 8.50 1.20
C ALA A 162 -1.27 8.06 1.07
N TYR A 163 -1.84 7.43 2.11
CA TYR A 163 -3.26 7.07 2.15
C TYR A 163 -4.19 8.28 2.33
N GLY A 164 -3.65 9.46 2.69
CA GLY A 164 -4.43 10.67 2.90
C GLY A 164 -5.01 10.80 4.31
N VAL A 165 -4.39 10.20 5.32
CA VAL A 165 -4.72 10.46 6.73
C VAL A 165 -4.29 11.90 7.08
N PRO A 166 -5.21 12.76 7.52
CA PRO A 166 -4.87 14.13 7.91
C PRO A 166 -4.14 14.16 9.26
N ASP A 167 -3.45 15.26 9.53
CA ASP A 167 -2.95 15.62 10.87
C ASP A 167 -2.07 14.57 11.56
N LEU A 168 -1.29 13.80 10.78
CA LEU A 168 -0.29 12.89 11.34
C LEU A 168 0.78 13.71 12.08
N PRO A 169 1.10 13.40 13.36
CA PRO A 169 2.11 14.11 14.11
C PRO A 169 3.48 14.03 13.43
N TYR A 170 4.25 15.11 13.49
CA TYR A 170 5.62 15.13 13.00
C TYR A 170 6.50 14.20 13.84
N LEU A 171 7.14 13.23 13.20
CA LEU A 171 8.03 12.27 13.86
C LEU A 171 9.25 12.94 14.50
N GLN A 172 9.69 14.09 13.99
CA GLN A 172 10.81 14.85 14.57
C GLN A 172 10.48 15.40 15.97
N LEU A 173 9.20 15.67 16.25
CA LEU A 173 8.73 16.13 17.56
C LEU A 173 8.40 14.96 18.51
N HIS A 174 8.17 13.77 17.93
CA HIS A 174 7.77 12.57 18.66
C HIS A 174 8.56 11.34 18.17
N PRO A 175 9.89 11.29 18.37
CA PRO A 175 10.75 10.28 17.73
C PRO A 175 10.55 8.86 18.28
N ALA A 176 10.02 8.71 19.50
CA ALA A 176 9.72 7.42 20.08
C ALA A 176 8.35 6.92 19.59
N PRO A 177 8.22 5.68 19.06
CA PRO A 177 6.95 5.17 18.52
C PRO A 177 5.78 5.23 19.49
N ASN A 178 5.98 4.94 20.78
CA ASN A 178 4.93 5.07 21.81
C ASN A 178 4.47 6.53 21.96
N ASN A 179 5.42 7.48 21.97
CA ASN A 179 5.10 8.89 22.07
C ASN A 179 4.37 9.39 20.82
N TRP A 180 4.83 9.02 19.62
CA TRP A 180 4.15 9.35 18.37
C TRP A 180 2.73 8.80 18.31
N TYR A 181 2.56 7.51 18.62
CA TYR A 181 1.26 6.86 18.69
C TYR A 181 0.31 7.56 19.68
N GLY A 182 0.82 7.94 20.86
CA GLY A 182 0.08 8.69 21.87
C GLY A 182 -0.47 10.01 21.35
N ASN A 183 0.29 10.70 20.48
CA ASN A 183 -0.06 12.00 19.92
C ASN A 183 -0.87 11.93 18.62
N LEU A 184 -1.19 10.74 18.09
CA LEU A 184 -2.15 10.61 16.98
C LEU A 184 -3.48 11.26 17.38
N GLY A 185 -3.94 12.19 16.55
CA GLY A 185 -5.12 13.03 16.78
C GLY A 185 -6.44 12.26 16.69
N HIS A 186 -7.39 12.77 15.88
CA HIS A 186 -8.76 12.25 15.77
C HIS A 186 -8.78 10.75 15.41
N THR A 187 -8.85 9.91 16.43
CA THR A 187 -8.74 8.45 16.34
C THR A 187 -9.72 7.79 17.31
N THR A 188 -10.17 6.59 16.96
CA THR A 188 -10.78 5.66 17.93
C THR A 188 -9.69 4.74 18.46
N HIS A 189 -9.63 4.52 19.77
CA HIS A 189 -8.63 3.67 20.41
C HIS A 189 -9.25 2.37 20.91
N VAL A 190 -8.60 1.25 20.62
CA VAL A 190 -8.97 -0.08 21.12
C VAL A 190 -7.74 -0.74 21.75
N ASP A 191 -7.91 -1.20 22.99
CA ASP A 191 -6.88 -1.89 23.75
C ASP A 191 -7.23 -3.37 23.94
N TRP A 192 -6.41 -4.27 23.39
CA TRP A 192 -6.57 -5.71 23.54
C TRP A 192 -5.95 -6.25 24.83
N SER A 193 -5.06 -5.50 25.49
CA SER A 193 -4.43 -5.93 26.74
C SER A 193 -5.44 -6.06 27.88
N ALA A 194 -6.55 -5.31 27.80
CA ALA A 194 -7.67 -5.39 28.73
C ALA A 194 -8.68 -6.51 28.40
N SER A 195 -8.58 -7.13 27.21
CA SER A 195 -9.51 -8.18 26.76
C SER A 195 -8.98 -9.56 27.12
N THR A 196 -9.39 -10.09 28.27
CA THR A 196 -9.08 -11.44 28.76
C THR A 196 -9.90 -12.56 28.09
N GLY A 197 -10.72 -12.26 27.07
CA GLY A 197 -11.62 -13.23 26.44
C GLY A 197 -11.10 -13.76 25.10
N LEU A 198 -10.80 -15.05 25.05
CA LEU A 198 -11.01 -15.92 23.89
C LEU A 198 -12.35 -16.64 24.07
#